data_AF-A0A7Z9LU53-F1
#
_entry.id   AF-A0A7Z9LU53-F1
#
_cell.length_a   1.000
_cell.length_b   1.000
_cell.length_c   1.000
_cell.angle_alpha   90.00
_cell.angle_beta   90.00
_cell.angle_gamma   90.00
#
_symmetry.space_group_name_H-M   'P 1'
#
loop_
_entity.id
_entity.type
_entity.pdbx_description
1 polymer ?
#
loop_
_entity_poly.entity_id
_entity_poly.type
_entity_poly.pdbx_seq_one_letter_code
_entity_poly.pdbx_strand_id
1 'polypeptide(L)'
;MLSSGIGKYIAPTALGAGYAISKMLSLRVMDTELAIAQDFTYQFLAGILLGFALRPVTNQIYWKRTTSILFFSSFLLILGPVGQILRRLIWGIPFDNTFWLLLIPEIIAVVFVSILATILLPSPQQVITPGMLWRRVQKEINMPALLKLSGCGLLYAMLFLILQSTFDESFASPFWTGRLQELLDLPPISTQEKVLLLWGQGILNTLILLPLFLFFFREKVELIVVFGSLSFVVAVFSPAFANFQRIEPLLLVDQVFIGFCLHFLFVIGTVFCFGRNKK
;
A
#
# COMPACT_ATOMS: atom_id res chain seq x y z
N MET A 1 1.29 -27.11 -10.56
CA MET A 1 -0.01 -26.74 -11.17
C MET A 1 -0.40 -25.27 -10.99
N LEU A 2 -0.19 -24.61 -9.84
CA LEU A 2 -0.52 -23.17 -9.63
C LEU A 2 0.46 -22.17 -10.29
N SER A 3 1.57 -22.63 -10.87
CA SER A 3 2.62 -21.79 -11.47
C SER A 3 2.52 -21.66 -13.01
N SER A 4 1.70 -22.47 -13.70
CA SER A 4 1.54 -22.44 -15.17
C SER A 4 0.07 -22.63 -15.60
N GLY A 5 -0.29 -22.14 -16.80
CA GLY A 5 -1.65 -22.27 -17.37
C GLY A 5 -2.75 -21.53 -16.58
N ILE A 6 -3.97 -22.08 -16.56
CA ILE A 6 -5.13 -21.54 -15.83
C ILE A 6 -4.88 -21.51 -14.30
N GLY A 7 -4.03 -22.41 -13.80
CA GLY A 7 -3.63 -22.45 -12.38
C GLY A 7 -2.97 -21.15 -11.90
N LYS A 8 -2.44 -20.33 -12.82
CA LYS A 8 -1.91 -18.99 -12.52
C LYS A 8 -2.96 -18.02 -11.99
N TYR A 9 -4.23 -18.23 -12.30
CA TYR A 9 -5.33 -17.33 -11.94
C TYR A 9 -6.04 -17.79 -10.67
N ILE A 10 -6.01 -19.09 -10.37
CA ILE A 10 -6.71 -19.69 -9.22
C ILE A 10 -6.28 -19.07 -7.88
N ALA A 11 -4.98 -18.88 -7.66
CA ALA A 11 -4.49 -18.31 -6.41
C ALA A 11 -4.92 -16.84 -6.21
N PRO A 12 -4.74 -15.91 -7.18
CA PRO A 12 -5.31 -14.57 -7.11
C PRO A 12 -6.84 -14.55 -6.94
N THR A 13 -7.58 -15.41 -7.65
CA THR A 13 -9.04 -15.51 -7.51
C THR A 13 -9.47 -15.97 -6.11
N ALA A 14 -8.80 -16.97 -5.55
CA ALA A 14 -9.07 -17.44 -4.20
C ALA A 14 -8.66 -16.40 -3.13
N LEU A 15 -7.61 -15.61 -3.37
CA LEU A 15 -7.29 -14.45 -2.53
C LEU A 15 -8.37 -13.38 -2.58
N GLY A 16 -8.91 -13.12 -3.77
CA GLY A 16 -10.08 -12.26 -3.95
C GLY A 16 -11.28 -12.69 -3.13
N ALA A 17 -11.63 -13.97 -3.21
CA ALA A 17 -12.71 -14.55 -2.42
C ALA A 17 -12.43 -14.43 -0.91
N GLY A 18 -11.20 -14.76 -0.50
CA GLY A 18 -10.79 -14.66 0.91
C GLY A 18 -10.88 -13.25 1.47
N TYR A 19 -10.43 -12.24 0.71
CA TYR A 19 -10.55 -10.83 1.07
C TYR A 19 -12.02 -10.41 1.23
N ALA A 20 -12.85 -10.66 0.21
CA ALA A 20 -14.25 -10.26 0.24
C ALA A 20 -15.03 -10.97 1.35
N ILE A 21 -14.86 -12.28 1.50
CA ILE A 21 -15.55 -13.06 2.54
C ILE A 21 -15.13 -12.59 3.93
N SER A 22 -13.83 -12.46 4.20
CA SER A 22 -13.36 -12.04 5.53
C SER A 22 -13.85 -10.64 5.87
N LYS A 23 -13.74 -9.68 4.94
CA LYS A 23 -14.22 -8.32 5.13
C LYS A 23 -15.73 -8.27 5.36
N MET A 24 -16.52 -8.92 4.50
CA MET A 24 -17.98 -8.88 4.57
C MET A 24 -18.52 -9.60 5.79
N LEU A 25 -17.93 -10.73 6.20
CA LEU A 25 -18.32 -11.41 7.43
C LEU A 25 -17.98 -10.58 8.67
N SER A 26 -16.77 -10.00 8.74
CA SER A 26 -16.40 -9.10 9.82
C SER A 26 -17.32 -7.89 9.89
N LEU A 27 -17.62 -7.28 8.75
CA LEU A 27 -18.49 -6.12 8.68
C LEU A 27 -19.93 -6.48 9.04
N ARG A 28 -20.45 -7.64 8.63
CA ARG A 28 -21.78 -8.14 9.01
C ARG A 28 -21.93 -8.39 10.51
N VAL A 29 -20.86 -8.79 11.19
CA VAL A 29 -20.85 -8.95 12.67
C VAL A 29 -20.90 -7.59 13.37
N MET A 30 -20.31 -6.56 12.77
CA MET A 30 -20.23 -5.22 13.38
C MET A 30 -21.44 -4.34 13.03
N ASP A 31 -21.86 -4.32 11.77
CA ASP A 31 -22.97 -3.53 11.24
C ASP A 31 -23.54 -4.22 9.98
N THR A 32 -24.74 -4.79 10.12
CA THR A 32 -25.40 -5.51 9.04
C THR A 32 -25.86 -4.61 7.90
N GLU A 33 -26.26 -3.38 8.18
CA GLU A 33 -26.76 -2.45 7.15
C GLU A 33 -25.61 -1.96 6.29
N LEU A 34 -24.48 -1.61 6.92
CA LEU A 34 -23.27 -1.23 6.22
C LEU A 34 -22.72 -2.38 5.36
N ALA A 35 -22.93 -3.64 5.79
CA ALA A 35 -22.53 -4.83 5.03
C ALA A 35 -23.36 -5.02 3.77
N ILE A 36 -24.66 -4.74 3.84
CA ILE A 36 -25.55 -4.81 2.66
C ILE A 36 -25.24 -3.68 1.68
N ALA A 37 -24.86 -2.51 2.19
CA ALA A 37 -24.46 -1.37 1.36
C ALA A 37 -23.09 -1.54 0.67
N GLN A 38 -22.33 -2.59 0.98
CA GLN A 38 -21.06 -2.90 0.34
C GLN A 38 -21.28 -3.89 -0.81
N ASP A 39 -20.73 -3.57 -1.97
CA ASP A 39 -20.81 -4.44 -3.13
C ASP A 39 -19.71 -5.51 -3.07
N PHE A 40 -20.16 -6.76 -2.88
CA PHE A 40 -19.30 -7.93 -2.83
C PHE A 40 -18.41 -8.06 -4.07
N THR A 41 -18.91 -7.68 -5.25
CA THR A 41 -18.18 -7.80 -6.52
C THR A 41 -16.95 -6.91 -6.53
N TYR A 42 -17.10 -5.66 -6.07
CA TYR A 42 -16.00 -4.71 -5.98
C TYR A 42 -14.98 -5.13 -4.92
N GLN A 43 -15.42 -5.65 -3.76
CA GLN A 43 -14.53 -6.23 -2.76
C GLN A 43 -13.75 -7.43 -3.31
N PHE A 44 -14.43 -8.33 -4.03
CA PHE A 44 -13.82 -9.51 -4.63
C PHE A 44 -12.76 -9.13 -5.67
N LEU A 45 -13.05 -8.17 -6.55
CA LEU A 45 -12.10 -7.74 -7.56
C LEU A 45 -10.90 -7.00 -6.96
N ALA A 46 -11.12 -6.18 -5.92
CA ALA A 46 -10.05 -5.56 -5.15
C ALA A 46 -9.08 -6.62 -4.58
N GLY A 47 -9.61 -7.68 -3.98
CA GLY A 47 -8.79 -8.79 -3.49
C GLY A 47 -8.09 -9.59 -4.60
N ILE A 48 -8.69 -9.73 -5.79
CA ILE A 48 -8.01 -10.32 -6.96
C ILE A 48 -6.78 -9.49 -7.35
N LEU A 49 -6.94 -8.18 -7.40
CA LEU A 49 -5.86 -7.24 -7.75
C LEU A 49 -4.72 -7.33 -6.73
N LEU A 50 -5.04 -7.38 -5.44
CA LEU A 50 -4.04 -7.65 -4.38
C LEU A 50 -3.33 -8.98 -4.61
N GLY A 51 -4.08 -10.05 -4.95
CA GLY A 51 -3.51 -11.36 -5.24
C GLY A 51 -2.53 -11.34 -6.42
N PHE A 52 -2.83 -10.61 -7.49
CA PHE A 52 -1.91 -10.41 -8.62
C PHE A 52 -0.68 -9.60 -8.26
N ALA A 53 -0.85 -8.54 -7.47
CA ALA A 53 0.23 -7.67 -7.05
C ALA A 53 1.22 -8.38 -6.10
N LEU A 54 0.73 -9.23 -5.20
CA LEU A 54 1.54 -9.96 -4.23
C LEU A 54 2.33 -11.10 -4.87
N ARG A 55 1.75 -11.75 -5.89
CA ARG A 55 2.30 -12.93 -6.54
C ARG A 55 3.75 -12.83 -7.05
N PRO A 56 4.18 -11.77 -7.76
CA PRO A 56 5.57 -11.65 -8.19
C PRO A 56 6.54 -11.61 -7.00
N VAL A 57 6.10 -11.13 -5.84
CA VAL A 57 6.92 -11.03 -4.63
C VAL A 57 6.92 -12.32 -3.82
N THR A 58 5.75 -12.96 -3.64
CA THR A 58 5.62 -14.22 -2.88
C THR A 58 6.44 -15.35 -3.50
N ASN A 59 6.44 -15.45 -4.84
CA ASN A 59 7.03 -16.59 -5.55
C ASN A 59 8.53 -16.47 -5.75
N GLN A 60 9.07 -15.25 -5.74
CA GLN A 60 10.47 -15.02 -6.09
C GLN A 60 11.40 -14.94 -4.88
N ILE A 61 10.88 -14.68 -3.70
CA ILE A 61 11.69 -14.59 -2.50
C ILE A 61 11.44 -15.84 -1.64
N TYR A 62 12.53 -16.45 -1.16
CA TYR A 62 12.49 -17.72 -0.44
C TYR A 62 12.10 -17.59 1.05
N TRP A 63 10.98 -16.91 1.33
CA TRP A 63 10.48 -16.70 2.69
C TRP A 63 10.03 -18.01 3.34
N LYS A 64 10.35 -18.20 4.62
CA LYS A 64 9.57 -19.12 5.45
C LYS A 64 8.14 -18.59 5.59
N ARG A 65 7.19 -19.50 5.79
CA ARG A 65 5.77 -19.16 5.94
C ARG A 65 5.53 -18.10 7.02
N THR A 66 6.15 -18.23 8.18
CA THR A 66 6.02 -17.26 9.29
C THR A 66 6.54 -15.87 8.92
N THR A 67 7.69 -15.80 8.22
CA THR A 67 8.27 -14.53 7.77
C THR A 67 7.39 -13.87 6.72
N SER A 68 6.85 -14.67 5.81
CA SER A 68 5.95 -14.22 4.75
C SER A 68 4.66 -13.64 5.33
N ILE A 69 4.03 -14.32 6.31
CA ILE A 69 2.84 -13.79 7.01
C ILE A 69 3.17 -12.47 7.71
N LEU A 70 4.23 -12.42 8.50
CA LEU A 70 4.62 -11.20 9.23
C LEU A 70 4.87 -10.02 8.29
N PHE A 71 5.58 -10.27 7.20
CA PHE A 71 5.89 -9.23 6.22
C PHE A 71 4.66 -8.77 5.46
N PHE A 72 3.86 -9.67 4.89
CA PHE A 72 2.68 -9.27 4.13
C PHE A 72 1.64 -8.58 5.00
N SER A 73 1.42 -9.05 6.24
CA SER A 73 0.56 -8.35 7.18
C SER A 73 1.06 -6.93 7.45
N SER A 74 2.35 -6.77 7.77
CA SER A 74 2.93 -5.44 8.02
C SER A 74 2.86 -4.54 6.79
N PHE A 75 3.16 -5.09 5.61
CA PHE A 75 3.18 -4.39 4.33
C PHE A 75 1.80 -3.87 3.94
N LEU A 76 0.80 -4.75 3.98
CA LEU A 76 -0.57 -4.40 3.63
C LEU A 76 -1.21 -3.48 4.69
N LEU A 77 -0.89 -3.65 5.98
CA LEU A 77 -1.40 -2.76 7.03
C LEU A 77 -0.83 -1.34 6.91
N ILE A 78 0.48 -1.21 6.67
CA ILE A 78 1.17 0.08 6.55
C ILE A 78 0.65 0.85 5.33
N LEU A 79 0.60 0.19 4.16
CA LEU A 79 0.21 0.86 2.93
C LEU A 79 -1.31 1.02 2.78
N GLY A 80 -2.10 0.12 3.36
CA GLY A 80 -3.56 0.17 3.35
C GLY A 80 -4.12 0.95 4.55
N PRO A 81 -4.66 0.29 5.59
CA PRO A 81 -5.31 0.93 6.74
C PRO A 81 -4.54 2.09 7.39
N VAL A 82 -3.26 1.93 7.70
CA VAL A 82 -2.46 2.99 8.33
C VAL A 82 -2.30 4.17 7.38
N GLY A 83 -2.03 3.90 6.09
CA GLY A 83 -2.00 4.91 5.05
C GLY A 83 -3.31 5.69 4.93
N GLN A 84 -4.46 5.03 5.07
CA GLN A 84 -5.78 5.70 5.04
C GLN A 84 -6.00 6.60 6.25
N ILE A 85 -5.62 6.17 7.46
CA ILE A 85 -5.67 7.01 8.67
C ILE A 85 -4.84 8.27 8.46
N LEU A 86 -3.59 8.12 7.99
CA LEU A 86 -2.68 9.25 7.74
C LEU A 86 -3.25 10.20 6.68
N ARG A 87 -3.79 9.66 5.58
CA ARG A 87 -4.44 10.48 4.55
C ARG A 87 -5.62 11.25 5.09
N ARG A 88 -6.51 10.64 5.89
CA ARG A 88 -7.64 11.36 6.49
C ARG A 88 -7.19 12.51 7.39
N LEU A 89 -6.13 12.32 8.16
CA LEU A 89 -5.53 13.40 8.95
C LEU A 89 -5.06 14.56 8.07
N ILE A 90 -4.34 14.26 6.98
CA ILE A 90 -3.83 15.27 6.05
C ILE A 90 -4.97 16.04 5.37
N TRP A 91 -6.03 15.32 4.97
CA TRP A 91 -7.21 15.86 4.31
C TRP A 91 -8.22 16.51 5.26
N GLY A 92 -7.99 16.43 6.57
CA GLY A 92 -8.90 17.02 7.53
C GLY A 92 -10.23 16.31 7.73
N ILE A 93 -10.36 15.09 7.23
CA ILE A 93 -11.60 14.33 7.24
C ILE A 93 -11.78 13.74 8.65
N PRO A 94 -12.91 14.01 9.34
CA PRO A 94 -13.13 13.49 10.68
C PRO A 94 -13.18 11.95 10.70
N PHE A 95 -12.80 11.39 11.85
CA PHE A 95 -12.90 9.96 12.12
C PHE A 95 -14.28 9.63 12.69
N ASP A 96 -15.26 9.54 11.78
CA ASP A 96 -16.63 9.16 12.10
C ASP A 96 -16.76 7.67 12.43
N ASN A 97 -17.88 7.29 13.04
CA ASN A 97 -18.15 5.88 13.39
C ASN A 97 -18.09 4.97 12.15
N THR A 98 -18.58 5.46 11.01
CA THR A 98 -18.55 4.73 9.74
C THR A 98 -17.12 4.44 9.26
N PHE A 99 -16.17 5.36 9.48
CA PHE A 99 -14.75 5.08 9.18
C PHE A 99 -14.21 3.90 9.98
N TRP A 100 -14.41 3.88 11.30
CA TRP A 100 -13.92 2.80 12.15
C TRP A 100 -14.57 1.46 11.82
N LEU A 101 -15.87 1.47 11.53
CA LEU A 101 -16.62 0.30 11.10
C LEU A 101 -16.15 -0.29 9.76
N LEU A 102 -15.51 0.51 8.90
CA LEU A 102 -14.89 0.02 7.65
C LEU A 102 -13.43 -0.38 7.83
N LEU A 103 -12.69 0.37 8.64
CA LEU A 103 -11.26 0.18 8.86
C LEU A 103 -10.99 -1.15 9.59
N ILE A 104 -11.79 -1.49 10.60
CA ILE A 104 -11.58 -2.72 11.38
C ILE A 104 -11.75 -3.98 10.50
N PRO A 105 -12.83 -4.13 9.72
CA PRO A 105 -12.95 -5.21 8.75
C PRO A 105 -11.85 -5.23 7.69
N GLU A 106 -11.35 -4.07 7.26
CA GLU A 106 -10.21 -3.99 6.35
C GLU A 106 -8.94 -4.57 6.98
N ILE A 107 -8.65 -4.23 8.24
CA ILE A 107 -7.50 -4.78 9.00
C ILE A 107 -7.62 -6.30 9.10
N ILE A 108 -8.81 -6.82 9.44
CA ILE A 108 -9.04 -8.27 9.53
C ILE A 108 -8.84 -8.93 8.17
N ALA A 109 -9.40 -8.36 7.10
CA ALA A 109 -9.28 -8.90 5.75
C ALA A 109 -7.83 -8.92 5.26
N VAL A 110 -7.07 -7.86 5.52
CA VAL A 110 -5.65 -7.77 5.18
C VAL A 110 -4.83 -8.86 5.90
N VAL A 111 -5.07 -9.09 7.19
CA VAL A 111 -4.38 -10.14 7.96
C VAL A 111 -4.77 -11.53 7.42
N PHE A 112 -6.05 -11.75 7.14
CA PHE A 112 -6.54 -13.00 6.56
C PHE A 112 -5.92 -13.28 5.20
N VAL A 113 -5.91 -12.29 4.29
CA VAL A 113 -5.26 -12.38 2.98
C VAL A 113 -3.78 -12.66 3.10
N SER A 114 -3.08 -12.06 4.06
CA SER A 114 -1.67 -12.31 4.30
C SER A 114 -1.41 -13.79 4.63
N ILE A 115 -2.24 -14.38 5.50
CA ILE A 115 -2.18 -15.81 5.81
C ILE A 115 -2.49 -16.65 4.58
N LEU A 116 -3.59 -16.35 3.88
CA LEU A 116 -4.06 -17.10 2.73
C LEU A 116 -3.07 -17.04 1.56
N ALA A 117 -2.42 -15.90 1.33
CA ALA A 117 -1.40 -15.71 0.30
C ALA A 117 -0.23 -16.66 0.51
N THR A 118 0.20 -16.87 1.75
CA THR A 118 1.29 -17.81 2.06
C THR A 118 0.94 -19.28 1.83
N ILE A 119 -0.36 -19.62 1.85
CA ILE A 119 -0.86 -20.98 1.62
C ILE A 119 -1.04 -21.23 0.13
N LEU A 120 -1.67 -20.27 -0.57
CA LEU A 120 -2.02 -20.39 -1.99
C LEU A 120 -0.83 -20.13 -2.93
N LEU A 121 0.14 -19.32 -2.48
CA LEU A 121 1.35 -18.99 -3.22
C LEU A 121 2.58 -19.39 -2.39
N PRO A 122 2.79 -20.71 -2.15
CA PRO A 122 3.90 -21.16 -1.34
C PRO A 122 5.21 -20.86 -2.08
N SER A 123 6.18 -20.30 -1.35
CA SER A 123 7.53 -20.12 -1.89
C SER A 123 8.13 -21.48 -2.25
N PRO A 124 8.80 -21.62 -3.41
CA PRO A 124 9.42 -22.89 -3.83
C PRO A 124 10.55 -23.34 -2.89
N GLN A 125 11.16 -22.41 -2.14
CA GLN A 125 12.12 -22.72 -1.07
C GLN A 125 11.83 -21.86 0.16
N GLN A 126 11.94 -22.42 1.37
CA GLN A 126 11.59 -21.74 2.63
C GLN A 126 12.82 -21.55 3.52
N VAL A 127 13.66 -20.57 3.17
CA VAL A 127 14.98 -20.40 3.79
C VAL A 127 15.00 -19.21 4.73
N ILE A 128 14.43 -18.08 4.32
CA ILE A 128 14.55 -16.80 5.04
C ILE A 128 13.63 -16.81 6.25
N THR A 129 14.22 -16.76 7.45
CA THR A 129 13.51 -16.67 8.74
C THR A 129 13.32 -15.21 9.17
N PRO A 130 12.40 -14.92 10.12
CA PRO A 130 12.22 -13.55 10.63
C PRO A 130 13.49 -12.99 11.26
N GLY A 131 14.23 -13.83 12.02
CA GLY A 131 15.51 -13.42 12.62
C GLY A 131 16.58 -13.10 11.58
N MET A 132 16.64 -13.85 10.47
CA MET A 132 17.57 -13.53 9.37
C MET A 132 17.22 -12.21 8.69
N LEU A 133 15.95 -11.97 8.42
CA LEU A 133 15.46 -10.73 7.82
C LEU A 133 15.77 -9.53 8.71
N TRP A 134 15.45 -9.63 10.00
CA TRP A 134 15.72 -8.59 10.98
C TRP A 134 17.23 -8.27 11.07
N ARG A 135 18.08 -9.29 11.19
CA ARG A 135 19.54 -9.10 11.22
C ARG A 135 20.08 -8.46 9.95
N ARG A 136 19.51 -8.76 8.77
CA ARG A 136 19.92 -8.12 7.52
C ARG A 136 19.49 -6.66 7.44
N VAL A 137 18.26 -6.36 7.82
CA VAL A 137 17.75 -4.98 7.89
C VAL A 137 18.59 -4.14 8.85
N GLN A 138 18.88 -4.66 10.05
CA GLN A 138 19.74 -3.98 11.02
C GLN A 138 21.13 -3.66 10.48
N LYS A 139 21.74 -4.57 9.73
CA LYS A 139 23.08 -4.33 9.12
C LYS A 139 23.09 -3.25 8.05
N GLU A 140 21.95 -3.02 7.40
CA GLU A 140 21.79 -2.02 6.35
C GLU A 140 21.45 -0.63 6.94
N ILE A 141 20.87 -0.57 8.15
CA ILE A 141 20.59 0.69 8.85
C ILE A 141 21.90 1.22 9.47
N ASN A 142 22.71 1.88 8.64
CA ASN A 142 23.86 2.69 9.03
C ASN A 142 23.57 4.18 8.82
N MET A 143 24.46 5.09 9.25
CA MET A 143 24.29 6.54 9.07
C MET A 143 24.00 6.96 7.61
N PRO A 144 24.69 6.43 6.57
CA PRO A 144 24.35 6.74 5.18
C PRO A 144 22.95 6.24 4.78
N ALA A 145 22.52 5.10 5.31
CA ALA A 145 21.20 4.56 5.04
C ALA A 145 20.09 5.35 5.74
N LEU A 146 20.32 5.83 6.96
CA LEU A 146 19.40 6.73 7.65
C LEU A 146 19.24 8.05 6.87
N LEU A 147 20.32 8.58 6.32
CA LEU A 147 20.26 9.77 5.47
C LEU A 147 19.47 9.52 4.18
N LYS A 148 19.68 8.37 3.52
CA LYS A 148 18.87 7.94 2.37
C LYS A 148 17.40 7.74 2.73
N LEU A 149 17.12 7.17 3.91
CA LEU A 149 15.76 6.93 4.42
C LEU A 149 15.03 8.27 4.63
N SER A 150 15.68 9.21 5.32
CA SER A 150 15.18 10.57 5.51
C SER A 150 14.94 11.27 4.17
N GLY A 151 15.87 11.13 3.21
CA GLY A 151 15.73 11.66 1.87
C GLY A 151 14.55 11.06 1.10
N CYS A 152 14.30 9.75 1.23
CA CYS A 152 13.10 9.11 0.65
C CYS A 152 11.81 9.61 1.32
N GLY A 153 11.85 9.84 2.63
CA GLY A 153 10.77 10.51 3.37
C GLY A 153 10.43 11.88 2.79
N LEU A 154 11.46 12.72 2.57
CA LEU A 154 11.29 14.05 1.99
C LEU A 154 10.78 13.97 0.55
N LEU A 155 11.33 13.04 -0.26
CA LEU A 155 10.87 12.81 -1.62
C LEU A 155 9.37 12.49 -1.66
N TYR A 156 8.89 11.60 -0.77
CA TYR A 156 7.47 11.25 -0.70
C TYR A 156 6.61 12.48 -0.36
N ALA A 157 7.01 13.26 0.65
CA ALA A 157 6.27 14.44 1.06
C ALA A 157 6.18 15.48 -0.08
N MET A 158 7.30 15.76 -0.75
CA MET A 158 7.34 16.69 -1.87
C MET A 158 6.51 16.20 -3.05
N LEU A 159 6.63 14.92 -3.42
CA LEU A 159 5.82 14.34 -4.49
C LEU A 159 4.33 14.42 -4.16
N PHE A 160 3.94 14.12 -2.92
CA PHE A 160 2.54 14.21 -2.50
C PHE A 160 2.02 15.63 -2.68
N LEU A 161 2.70 16.64 -2.13
CA LEU A 161 2.27 18.03 -2.20
C LEU A 161 2.22 18.56 -3.65
N ILE A 162 3.24 18.26 -4.46
CA ILE A 162 3.29 18.70 -5.86
C ILE A 162 2.16 18.05 -6.66
N LEU A 163 1.97 16.74 -6.55
CA LEU A 163 0.96 16.04 -7.33
C LEU A 163 -0.46 16.45 -6.93
N GLN A 164 -0.74 16.57 -5.63
CA GLN A 164 -2.07 17.01 -5.16
C GLN A 164 -2.35 18.46 -5.58
N SER A 165 -1.41 19.38 -5.37
CA SER A 165 -1.62 20.79 -5.76
C SER A 165 -1.71 21.01 -7.27
N THR A 166 -1.17 20.10 -8.08
CA THR A 166 -1.18 20.24 -9.54
C THR A 166 -2.40 19.59 -10.19
N PHE A 167 -2.78 18.39 -9.73
CA PHE A 167 -3.74 17.55 -10.43
C PHE A 167 -5.06 17.34 -9.71
N ASP A 168 -5.16 17.64 -8.42
CA ASP A 168 -6.42 17.47 -7.70
C ASP A 168 -7.34 18.65 -8.02
N GLU A 169 -8.47 18.35 -8.65
CA GLU A 169 -9.48 19.33 -9.05
C GLU A 169 -10.51 19.62 -7.94
N SER A 170 -10.43 18.95 -6.79
CA SER A 170 -11.31 19.21 -5.65
C SER A 170 -11.08 20.56 -4.99
N PHE A 171 -9.92 21.20 -5.22
CA PHE A 171 -9.56 22.48 -4.64
C PHE A 171 -10.23 23.67 -5.33
N ALA A 172 -10.63 24.66 -4.54
CA ALA A 172 -11.29 25.87 -5.05
C ALA A 172 -10.33 26.80 -5.80
N SER A 173 -9.04 26.80 -5.44
CA SER A 173 -8.05 27.69 -6.08
C SER A 173 -7.77 27.31 -7.55
N PRO A 174 -7.73 28.28 -8.49
CA PRO A 174 -7.42 28.02 -9.89
C PRO A 174 -5.91 27.78 -10.15
N PHE A 175 -5.02 28.23 -9.26
CA PHE A 175 -3.57 28.09 -9.41
C PHE A 175 -2.97 27.14 -8.35
N TRP A 176 -1.92 26.42 -8.75
CA TRP A 176 -1.25 25.39 -7.92
C TRP A 176 -0.74 25.92 -6.57
N THR A 177 -0.26 27.17 -6.50
CA THR A 177 0.22 27.78 -5.25
C THR A 177 -0.92 27.95 -4.24
N GLY A 178 -2.08 28.42 -4.70
CA GLY A 178 -3.26 28.55 -3.86
C GLY A 178 -3.83 27.18 -3.45
N ARG A 179 -3.78 26.18 -4.34
CA ARG A 179 -4.18 24.79 -4.01
C ARG A 179 -3.27 24.16 -2.96
N LEU A 180 -1.97 24.40 -3.06
CA LEU A 180 -0.99 23.95 -2.07
C LEU A 180 -1.30 24.59 -0.70
N GLN A 181 -1.56 25.90 -0.67
CA GLN A 181 -1.91 26.59 0.55
C GLN A 181 -3.23 26.09 1.14
N GLU A 182 -4.25 25.91 0.30
CA GLU A 182 -5.54 25.32 0.69
C GLU A 182 -5.35 23.94 1.35
N LEU A 183 -4.59 23.03 0.72
CA LEU A 183 -4.25 21.73 1.29
C LEU A 183 -3.51 21.84 2.63
N LEU A 184 -2.56 22.77 2.75
CA LEU A 184 -1.78 22.96 3.97
C LEU A 184 -2.60 23.60 5.10
N ASP A 185 -3.62 24.38 4.77
CA ASP A 185 -4.48 25.09 5.72
C ASP A 185 -5.72 24.28 6.16
N LEU A 186 -6.02 23.14 5.52
CA LEU A 186 -7.12 22.25 5.95
C LEU A 186 -7.01 21.88 7.46
N PRO A 187 -8.02 22.15 8.30
CA PRO A 187 -8.03 21.66 9.69
C PRO A 187 -8.09 20.12 9.71
N PRO A 188 -7.79 19.40 10.81
CA PRO A 188 -7.56 19.91 12.17
C PRO A 188 -6.07 20.09 12.52
N ILE A 189 -5.15 19.58 11.71
CA ILE A 189 -3.72 19.59 12.01
C ILE A 189 -3.01 20.77 11.36
N SER A 190 -2.00 21.28 12.04
CA SER A 190 -1.19 22.40 11.55
C SER A 190 -0.38 22.02 10.31
N THR A 191 0.03 23.03 9.54
CA THR A 191 0.90 22.87 8.37
C THR A 191 2.17 22.08 8.68
N GLN A 192 2.81 22.36 9.82
CA GLN A 192 4.04 21.68 10.24
C GLN A 192 3.78 20.19 10.54
N GLU A 193 2.68 19.87 11.20
CA GLU A 193 2.28 18.49 11.49
C GLU A 193 1.96 17.72 10.20
N LYS A 194 1.30 18.33 9.21
CA LYS A 194 1.05 17.70 7.90
C LYS A 194 2.35 17.31 7.20
N VAL A 195 3.30 18.24 7.15
CA VAL A 195 4.61 18.00 6.53
C VAL A 195 5.36 16.90 7.28
N LEU A 196 5.33 16.92 8.61
CA LEU A 196 5.95 15.89 9.44
C LEU A 196 5.31 14.50 9.24
N LEU A 197 3.97 14.44 9.15
CA LEU A 197 3.23 13.20 8.90
C LEU A 197 3.53 12.64 7.51
N LEU A 198 3.55 13.49 6.47
CA LEU A 198 3.92 13.09 5.12
C LEU A 198 5.37 12.57 5.06
N TRP A 199 6.29 13.26 5.72
CA TRP A 199 7.69 12.85 5.83
C TRP A 199 7.82 11.50 6.53
N GLY A 200 7.17 11.34 7.68
CA GLY A 200 7.11 10.09 8.44
C GLY A 200 6.47 8.94 7.65
N GLN A 201 5.43 9.22 6.87
CA GLN A 201 4.80 8.24 5.98
C GLN A 201 5.77 7.78 4.88
N GLY A 202 6.53 8.69 4.29
CA GLY A 202 7.56 8.33 3.32
C GLY A 202 8.67 7.47 3.92
N ILE A 203 9.10 7.76 5.15
CA ILE A 203 10.05 6.92 5.90
C ILE A 203 9.47 5.52 6.11
N LEU A 204 8.23 5.43 6.60
CA LEU A 204 7.57 4.17 6.89
C LEU A 204 7.38 3.32 5.62
N ASN A 205 6.98 3.95 4.51
CA ASN A 205 6.87 3.33 3.20
C ASN A 205 8.22 2.81 2.70
N THR A 206 9.31 3.55 2.95
CA THR A 206 10.66 3.10 2.59
C THR A 206 11.11 1.91 3.44
N LEU A 207 10.85 1.95 4.75
CA LEU A 207 11.19 0.87 5.68
C LEU A 207 10.49 -0.45 5.31
N ILE A 208 9.22 -0.39 4.91
CA ILE A 208 8.46 -1.59 4.57
C ILE A 208 8.83 -2.15 3.19
N LEU A 209 9.35 -1.33 2.28
CA LEU A 209 9.93 -1.75 0.99
C LEU A 209 11.36 -2.28 1.13
N LEU A 210 12.12 -1.83 2.14
CA LEU A 210 13.53 -2.19 2.32
C LEU A 210 13.80 -3.70 2.29
N PRO A 211 13.04 -4.57 3.01
CA PRO A 211 13.26 -6.01 2.93
C PRO A 211 13.14 -6.56 1.50
N LEU A 212 12.30 -5.98 0.66
CA LEU A 212 12.16 -6.42 -0.73
C LEU A 212 13.44 -6.13 -1.53
N PHE A 213 14.03 -4.94 -1.38
CA PHE A 213 15.30 -4.59 -2.03
C PHE A 213 16.47 -5.49 -1.58
N LEU A 214 16.43 -6.03 -0.36
CA LEU A 214 17.49 -6.89 0.18
C LEU A 214 17.46 -8.33 -0.33
N PHE A 215 16.31 -8.81 -0.78
CA PHE A 215 16.11 -10.21 -1.16
C PHE A 215 15.64 -10.42 -2.60
N PHE A 216 15.14 -9.39 -3.28
CA PHE A 216 14.68 -9.44 -4.65
C PHE A 216 15.77 -8.92 -5.61
N PHE A 217 16.60 -9.82 -6.13
CA PHE A 217 17.75 -9.46 -6.97
C PHE A 217 17.39 -9.37 -8.46
N ARG A 218 16.74 -8.28 -8.84
CA ARG A 218 16.36 -7.99 -10.23
C ARG A 218 16.99 -6.71 -10.75
N GLU A 219 16.81 -6.45 -12.05
CA GLU A 219 17.21 -5.18 -12.63
C GLU A 219 16.36 -4.03 -12.07
N LYS A 220 16.90 -2.81 -12.10
CA LYS A 220 16.21 -1.63 -11.55
C LYS A 220 14.83 -1.42 -12.17
N VAL A 221 14.71 -1.63 -13.48
CA VAL A 221 13.43 -1.48 -14.19
C VAL A 221 12.41 -2.50 -13.68
N GLU A 222 12.80 -3.76 -13.52
CA GLU A 222 11.92 -4.80 -12.94
C GLU A 222 11.51 -4.47 -11.50
N LEU A 223 12.44 -3.96 -10.67
CA LEU A 223 12.13 -3.51 -9.30
C LEU A 223 11.11 -2.38 -9.29
N ILE A 224 11.28 -1.37 -10.16
CA ILE A 224 10.37 -0.23 -10.28
C ILE A 224 8.98 -0.70 -10.69
N VAL A 225 8.88 -1.55 -11.71
CA VAL A 225 7.58 -2.04 -12.19
C VAL A 225 6.90 -2.90 -11.14
N VAL A 226 7.61 -3.86 -10.52
CA VAL A 226 7.01 -4.79 -9.57
C VAL A 226 6.61 -4.07 -8.28
N PHE A 227 7.49 -3.27 -7.68
CA PHE A 227 7.20 -2.62 -6.40
C PHE A 227 6.35 -1.36 -6.57
N GLY A 228 6.48 -0.65 -7.69
CA GLY A 228 5.58 0.44 -8.05
C GLY A 228 4.14 -0.05 -8.15
N SER A 229 3.93 -1.13 -8.93
CA SER A 229 2.61 -1.77 -9.05
C SER A 229 2.09 -2.29 -7.71
N LEU A 230 2.94 -2.96 -6.92
CA LEU A 230 2.55 -3.48 -5.62
C LEU A 230 2.12 -2.36 -4.65
N SER A 231 2.94 -1.32 -4.51
CA SER A 231 2.63 -0.20 -3.63
C SER A 231 1.39 0.57 -4.09
N PHE A 232 1.26 0.82 -5.39
CA PHE A 232 0.10 1.48 -5.96
C PHE A 232 -1.20 0.67 -5.76
N VAL A 233 -1.17 -0.64 -6.05
CA VAL A 233 -2.36 -1.49 -5.92
C VAL A 233 -2.82 -1.56 -4.47
N VAL A 234 -1.90 -1.72 -3.54
CA VAL A 234 -2.23 -1.83 -2.11
C VAL A 234 -2.71 -0.50 -1.53
N ALA A 235 -2.02 0.60 -1.83
CA ALA A 235 -2.27 1.88 -1.17
C ALA A 235 -3.38 2.70 -1.82
N VAL A 236 -3.68 2.48 -3.10
CA VAL A 236 -4.59 3.32 -3.88
C VAL A 236 -5.65 2.49 -4.58
N PHE A 237 -5.23 1.59 -5.48
CA PHE A 237 -6.15 0.99 -6.43
C PHE A 237 -7.16 0.05 -5.76
N SER A 238 -6.71 -0.88 -4.92
CA SER A 238 -7.59 -1.81 -4.20
C SER A 238 -8.56 -1.09 -3.27
N PRO A 239 -8.12 -0.15 -2.40
CA PRO A 239 -9.04 0.66 -1.59
C PRO A 239 -10.06 1.48 -2.38
N ALA A 240 -9.62 2.10 -3.47
CA ALA A 240 -10.47 2.93 -4.33
C ALA A 240 -11.53 2.07 -5.03
N PHE A 241 -11.13 0.90 -5.53
CA PHE A 241 -12.04 -0.05 -6.16
C PHE A 241 -13.02 -0.67 -5.15
N ALA A 242 -12.55 -1.03 -3.97
CA ALA A 242 -13.36 -1.57 -2.88
C ALA A 242 -14.43 -0.58 -2.37
N ASN A 243 -14.23 0.73 -2.57
CA ASN A 243 -15.16 1.76 -2.14
C ASN A 243 -15.68 2.60 -3.33
N PHE A 244 -15.64 2.04 -4.55
CA PHE A 244 -15.95 2.75 -5.79
C PHE A 244 -17.30 3.49 -5.74
N GLN A 245 -18.30 2.87 -5.12
CA GLN A 245 -19.66 3.43 -4.99
C GLN A 245 -19.75 4.67 -4.09
N ARG A 246 -18.70 4.99 -3.33
CA ARG A 246 -18.64 6.10 -2.37
C ARG A 246 -17.75 7.25 -2.82
N ILE A 247 -17.08 7.11 -3.96
CA ILE A 247 -16.16 8.10 -4.50
C ILE A 247 -16.79 8.63 -5.78
N GLU A 248 -16.84 9.95 -5.94
CA GLU A 248 -17.32 10.55 -7.18
C GLU A 248 -16.42 10.12 -8.35
N PRO A 249 -16.97 9.76 -9.52
CA PRO A 249 -16.18 9.17 -10.61
C PRO A 249 -15.01 10.03 -11.09
N LEU A 250 -15.17 11.36 -11.12
CA LEU A 250 -14.11 12.30 -11.51
C LEU A 250 -12.98 12.31 -10.46
N LEU A 251 -13.33 12.45 -9.18
CA LEU A 251 -12.38 12.40 -8.06
C LEU A 251 -11.65 11.05 -7.97
N LEU A 252 -12.31 9.97 -8.36
CA LEU A 252 -11.70 8.65 -8.43
C LEU A 252 -10.58 8.61 -9.47
N VAL A 253 -10.78 9.20 -10.65
CA VAL A 253 -9.77 9.23 -11.72
C VAL A 253 -8.55 10.01 -11.25
N ASP A 254 -8.76 11.18 -10.65
CA ASP A 254 -7.67 12.01 -10.11
C ASP A 254 -6.93 11.28 -9.00
N GLN A 255 -7.64 10.69 -8.04
CA GLN A 255 -7.05 9.92 -6.94
C GLN A 255 -6.21 8.74 -7.47
N VAL A 256 -6.70 8.02 -8.47
CA VAL A 256 -6.00 6.88 -9.08
C VAL A 256 -4.78 7.35 -9.85
N PHE A 257 -4.88 8.43 -10.64
CA PHE A 257 -3.78 8.98 -11.42
C PHE A 257 -2.68 9.57 -10.54
N ILE A 258 -3.04 10.42 -9.58
CA ILE A 258 -2.13 11.01 -8.60
C ILE A 258 -1.45 9.91 -7.80
N GLY A 259 -2.23 8.92 -7.34
CA GLY A 259 -1.71 7.77 -6.62
C GLY A 259 -0.73 6.94 -7.44
N PHE A 260 -1.02 6.70 -8.72
CA PHE A 260 -0.12 6.02 -9.64
C PHE A 260 1.20 6.77 -9.76
N CYS A 261 1.15 8.08 -10.08
CA CYS A 261 2.34 8.91 -10.21
C CYS A 261 3.17 8.94 -8.92
N LEU A 262 2.50 9.16 -7.78
CA LEU A 262 3.15 9.24 -6.47
C LEU A 262 3.91 7.96 -6.15
N HIS A 263 3.25 6.81 -6.24
CA HIS A 263 3.86 5.54 -5.86
C HIS A 263 4.97 5.11 -6.84
N PHE A 264 4.82 5.32 -8.15
CA PHE A 264 5.88 4.99 -9.10
C PHE A 264 7.09 5.91 -8.96
N LEU A 265 6.91 7.23 -8.87
CA LEU A 265 8.02 8.17 -8.70
C LEU A 265 8.75 7.96 -7.37
N PHE A 266 8.00 7.72 -6.29
CA PHE A 266 8.58 7.37 -5.00
C PHE A 266 9.37 6.06 -5.06
N VAL A 267 8.83 5.02 -5.70
CA VAL A 267 9.54 3.75 -5.86
C VAL A 267 10.80 3.91 -6.71
N ILE A 268 10.79 4.72 -7.77
CA ILE A 268 12.00 5.05 -8.55
C ILE A 268 13.08 5.64 -7.64
N GLY A 269 12.73 6.63 -6.80
CA GLY A 269 13.66 7.22 -5.85
C GLY A 269 14.22 6.20 -4.85
N THR A 270 13.36 5.36 -4.26
CA THR A 270 13.81 4.33 -3.31
C THR A 270 14.66 3.25 -3.96
N VAL A 271 14.36 2.83 -5.19
CA VAL A 271 15.18 1.92 -6.00
C VAL A 271 16.55 2.54 -6.31
N PHE A 272 16.61 3.84 -6.57
CA PHE A 272 17.89 4.50 -6.79
C PHE A 272 18.74 4.55 -5.51
N CYS A 273 18.10 4.75 -4.35
CA CYS A 273 18.77 4.78 -3.04
C CYS A 273 19.23 3.41 -2.53
N PHE A 274 18.40 2.38 -2.67
CA PHE A 274 18.55 1.07 -2.04
C PHE A 274 18.60 -0.12 -3.01
N GLY A 275 18.19 0.07 -4.26
CA GLY A 275 18.28 -0.96 -5.30
C GLY A 275 19.73 -1.22 -5.67
N ARG A 276 20.16 -2.47 -5.50
CA ARG A 276 21.53 -2.88 -5.84
C ARG A 276 21.71 -2.90 -7.36
N ASN A 277 22.80 -2.27 -7.85
CA ASN A 277 23.24 -2.52 -9.21
C ASN A 277 23.72 -3.96 -9.30
N LYS A 278 23.16 -4.75 -10.22
CA LYS A 278 23.85 -5.96 -10.67
C LYS A 278 25.16 -5.48 -11.30
N LYS A 279 26.28 -5.92 -10.74
CA LYS A 279 27.57 -5.86 -11.42
C LYS A 279 27.61 -6.95 -12.47
#